data_AF-T1ARQ8-F1
#
_entry.id   AF-T1ARQ8-F1
#
_cell.length_a   1.000
_cell.length_b   1.000
_cell.length_c   1.000
_cell.angle_alpha   90.00
_cell.angle_beta   90.00
_cell.angle_gamma   90.00
#
_symmetry.space_group_name_H-M   'P 1'
#
loop_
_entity.id
_entity.type
_entity.pdbx_description
1 polymer ?
#
loop_
_entity_poly.entity_id
_entity_poly.type
_entity_poly.pdbx_seq_one_letter_code
_entity_poly.pdbx_strand_id
1 'polypeptide(L)'
;DVFGDIFGAARRGGRSQVFRGADLRYELELDLREAVFGHTVQIEVPRLVECETCHGTGAAKGSSSGACDACGGSGQVRISQGFFQLQQTCPKCRGAGTIARNPCDTCFGQGRVRRTRKLSVKVPPGVDTGDRIRLAGEGEAGRNGGPPGDLYVEVHVREHPIFERDGEHLSCEVPISFATAALGGSVEVPTLDGTVVLKIPAETQSG
;
A
#
# COMPACT_ATOMS: atom_id res chain seq x y z
N ASP A 1 3.15 29.36 49.65
CA ASP A 1 1.87 29.12 48.98
C ASP A 1 2.06 29.36 47.48
N VAL A 2 2.49 28.30 46.78
CA VAL A 2 2.77 28.28 45.32
C VAL A 2 2.53 26.83 44.83
N PHE A 3 1.43 26.20 45.27
CA PHE A 3 1.05 24.84 44.87
C PHE A 3 -0.48 24.70 44.79
N GLY A 4 -1.18 25.77 44.41
CA GLY A 4 -2.66 25.82 44.41
C GLY A 4 -3.35 25.60 43.06
N ASP A 5 -2.74 25.98 41.93
CA ASP A 5 -3.52 26.25 40.70
C ASP A 5 -3.24 25.35 39.48
N ILE A 6 -2.54 24.22 39.62
CA ILE A 6 -2.26 23.30 38.50
C ILE A 6 -3.20 22.07 38.45
N PHE A 7 -4.11 21.92 39.40
CA PHE A 7 -5.08 20.80 39.43
C PHE A 7 -6.44 21.14 38.80
N GLY A 8 -6.47 22.04 37.82
CA GLY A 8 -7.70 22.61 37.25
C GLY A 8 -7.94 22.40 35.76
N ALA A 9 -7.28 21.46 35.06
CA ALA A 9 -7.56 21.29 33.62
C ALA A 9 -7.24 19.91 32.98
N ALA A 10 -6.99 18.85 33.77
CA ALA A 10 -6.70 17.53 33.21
C ALA A 10 -7.93 16.61 33.15
N ARG A 11 -9.08 17.13 32.72
CA ARG A 11 -10.22 16.31 32.25
C ARG A 11 -10.15 16.12 30.73
N ARG A 12 -8.97 15.84 30.18
CA ARG A 12 -8.88 15.29 28.82
C ARG A 12 -9.12 13.78 28.95
N GLY A 13 -10.40 13.43 29.02
CA GLY A 13 -10.86 12.04 29.04
C GLY A 13 -10.09 11.24 27.99
N GLY A 14 -9.53 10.11 28.42
CA GLY A 14 -8.79 9.20 27.58
C GLY A 14 -9.64 8.82 26.38
N ARG A 15 -9.42 9.49 25.24
CA ARG A 15 -10.01 9.09 23.98
C ARG A 15 -9.51 7.67 23.71
N SER A 16 -10.46 6.78 23.41
CA SER A 16 -10.21 5.49 22.78
C SER A 16 -9.03 5.61 21.81
N GLN A 17 -8.05 4.71 21.92
CA GLN A 17 -6.88 4.80 21.07
C GLN A 17 -7.31 4.65 19.61
N VAL A 18 -7.08 5.73 18.85
CA VAL A 18 -7.33 5.81 17.42
C VAL A 18 -6.16 5.12 16.73
N PHE A 19 -6.42 4.05 15.98
CA PHE A 19 -5.37 3.29 15.30
C PHE A 19 -5.46 3.51 13.79
N ARG A 20 -4.38 4.00 13.19
CA ARG A 20 -4.25 4.05 11.73
C ARG A 20 -4.34 2.63 11.16
N GLY A 21 -4.91 2.51 9.97
CA GLY A 21 -4.90 1.27 9.21
C GLY A 21 -3.49 0.85 8.82
N ALA A 22 -3.31 -0.45 8.58
CA ALA A 22 -2.05 -0.97 8.07
C ALA A 22 -1.82 -0.56 6.61
N ASP A 23 -0.57 -0.30 6.26
CA ASP A 23 -0.19 -0.10 4.87
C ASP A 23 -0.22 -1.45 4.12
N LEU A 24 -0.53 -1.40 2.83
CA LEU A 24 -0.55 -2.55 1.94
C LEU A 24 0.59 -2.46 0.93
N ARG A 25 1.08 -3.62 0.50
CA ARG A 25 2.04 -3.75 -0.60
C ARG A 25 1.38 -4.55 -1.73
N TYR A 26 1.49 -4.05 -2.95
CA TYR A 26 1.07 -4.74 -4.16
C TYR A 26 2.25 -4.77 -5.12
N GLU A 27 2.53 -5.94 -5.69
CA GLU A 27 3.58 -6.10 -6.69
C GLU A 27 2.94 -5.99 -8.07
N LEU A 28 3.37 -4.99 -8.84
CA LEU A 28 2.89 -4.74 -10.18
C LEU A 28 3.95 -5.17 -11.17
N GLU A 29 3.67 -6.26 -11.87
CA GLU A 29 4.49 -6.68 -13.00
C GLU A 29 4.16 -5.85 -14.23
N LEU A 30 5.21 -5.33 -14.89
CA LEU A 30 5.12 -4.55 -16.12
C LEU A 30 6.03 -5.15 -17.19
N ASP A 31 5.63 -5.02 -18.45
CA ASP A 31 6.53 -5.29 -19.55
C ASP A 31 7.52 -4.13 -19.71
N LEU A 32 8.72 -4.41 -20.25
CA LEU A 32 9.77 -3.40 -20.47
C LEU A 32 9.26 -2.17 -21.24
N ARG A 33 8.38 -2.38 -22.22
CA ARG A 33 7.75 -1.30 -22.98
C ARG A 33 6.89 -0.39 -22.10
N GLU A 34 6.09 -0.97 -21.21
CA GLU A 34 5.21 -0.23 -20.30
C GLU A 34 6.02 0.55 -19.27
N ALA A 35 7.13 -0.02 -18.80
CA ALA A 35 8.05 0.66 -17.89
C ALA A 35 8.72 1.88 -18.56
N VAL A 36 9.14 1.76 -19.82
CA VAL A 36 9.81 2.85 -20.55
C VAL A 36 8.83 3.98 -20.92
N PHE A 37 7.67 3.66 -21.49
CA PHE A 37 6.73 4.69 -21.98
C PHE A 37 5.71 5.15 -20.93
N GLY A 38 5.61 4.45 -19.81
CA GLY A 38 4.57 4.64 -18.81
C GLY A 38 3.27 3.96 -19.23
N HIS A 39 2.47 3.57 -18.24
CA HIS A 39 1.23 2.86 -18.46
C HIS A 39 0.21 3.19 -17.36
N THR A 40 -1.08 2.97 -17.62
CA THR A 40 -2.13 3.11 -16.60
C THR A 40 -2.82 1.77 -16.43
N VAL A 41 -2.57 1.13 -15.28
CA VAL A 41 -3.05 -0.23 -14.97
C VAL A 41 -4.21 -0.14 -13.99
N GLN A 42 -5.24 -0.96 -14.20
CA GLN A 42 -6.27 -1.22 -13.19
C GLN A 42 -5.89 -2.45 -12.37
N ILE A 43 -5.73 -2.28 -11.06
CA ILE A 43 -5.43 -3.37 -10.13
C ILE A 43 -6.62 -3.63 -9.20
N GLU A 44 -6.77 -4.88 -8.77
CA GLU A 44 -7.77 -5.30 -7.79
C GLU A 44 -7.10 -5.61 -6.45
N VAL A 45 -7.40 -4.81 -5.42
CA VAL A 45 -6.77 -4.93 -4.10
C VAL A 45 -7.81 -5.34 -3.05
N PRO A 46 -7.69 -6.54 -2.47
CA PRO A 46 -8.52 -6.95 -1.34
C PRO A 46 -8.02 -6.26 -0.06
N ARG A 47 -8.88 -5.45 0.56
CA ARG A 47 -8.57 -4.72 1.80
C ARG A 47 -9.76 -4.70 2.75
N LEU A 48 -9.53 -4.45 4.03
CA LEU A 48 -10.60 -4.05 4.95
C LEU A 48 -10.95 -2.60 4.69
N VAL A 49 -12.23 -2.36 4.43
CA VAL A 49 -12.82 -1.03 4.34
C VAL A 49 -13.70 -0.78 5.54
N GLU A 50 -13.98 0.49 5.84
CA GLU A 50 -14.95 0.85 6.85
C GLU A 50 -16.32 0.23 6.53
N CYS A 51 -16.99 -0.31 7.55
CA CYS A 51 -18.30 -0.91 7.36
C CYS A 51 -19.35 0.18 7.11
N GLU A 52 -19.90 0.22 5.89
CA GLU A 52 -20.92 1.20 5.48
C GLU A 52 -22.20 1.14 6.34
N THR A 53 -22.52 0.00 6.94
CA THR A 53 -23.74 -0.15 7.76
C THR A 53 -23.62 0.53 9.12
N CYS A 54 -22.42 0.54 9.72
CA CYS A 54 -22.19 1.05 11.07
C CYS A 54 -21.18 2.21 11.14
N HIS A 55 -20.60 2.61 10.01
CA HIS A 55 -19.60 3.67 9.90
C HIS A 55 -18.47 3.54 10.92
N GLY A 56 -17.87 2.35 10.98
CA GLY A 56 -16.74 2.07 11.89
C GLY A 56 -17.11 1.82 13.35
N THR A 57 -18.36 2.05 13.77
CA THR A 57 -18.76 1.94 15.19
C THR A 57 -18.88 0.49 15.69
N GLY A 58 -19.08 -0.46 14.79
CA GLY A 58 -19.36 -1.87 15.12
C GLY A 58 -20.74 -2.11 15.72
N ALA A 59 -21.58 -1.08 15.90
CA ALA A 59 -22.93 -1.22 16.44
C ALA A 59 -23.98 -1.42 15.33
N ALA A 60 -25.06 -2.13 15.64
CA ALA A 60 -26.21 -2.26 14.76
C ALA A 60 -26.82 -0.89 14.41
N LYS A 61 -27.49 -0.79 13.26
CA LYS A 61 -28.10 0.46 12.79
C LYS A 61 -29.11 0.97 13.83
N GLY A 62 -28.97 2.22 14.26
CA GLY A 62 -29.82 2.83 15.31
C GLY A 62 -29.47 2.43 16.74
N SER A 63 -28.47 1.55 16.94
CA SER A 63 -27.86 1.29 18.24
C SER A 63 -26.59 2.11 18.40
N SER A 64 -26.30 2.55 19.62
CA SER A 64 -25.04 3.21 19.97
C SER A 64 -24.09 2.23 20.65
N SER A 65 -22.78 2.49 20.50
CA SER A 65 -21.76 1.86 21.32
C SER A 65 -21.66 2.60 22.65
N GLY A 66 -21.80 1.87 23.76
CA GLY A 66 -21.68 2.43 25.10
C GLY A 66 -20.23 2.42 25.58
N ALA A 67 -19.89 3.25 26.57
CA ALA A 67 -18.58 3.16 27.21
C ALA A 67 -18.39 1.76 27.83
N CYS A 68 -17.19 1.20 27.66
CA CYS A 68 -16.82 -0.06 28.28
C CYS A 68 -16.77 0.12 29.80
N ASP A 69 -17.61 -0.60 30.51
CA ASP A 69 -17.69 -0.64 31.97
C ASP A 69 -16.38 -1.09 32.63
N ALA A 70 -15.65 -2.03 32.04
CA ALA A 70 -14.39 -2.53 32.60
C ALA A 70 -13.24 -1.51 32.57
N CYS A 71 -13.23 -0.56 31.61
CA CYS A 71 -12.16 0.43 31.49
C CYS A 71 -12.66 1.89 31.54
N GLY A 72 -13.94 2.11 31.80
CA GLY A 72 -14.57 3.42 31.85
C GLY A 72 -14.43 4.24 30.56
N GLY A 73 -14.34 3.60 29.38
CA GLY A 73 -14.14 4.30 28.11
C GLY A 73 -12.70 4.44 27.64
N SER A 74 -11.70 4.16 28.51
CA SER A 74 -10.30 4.45 28.21
C SER A 74 -9.63 3.48 27.24
N GLY A 75 -10.20 2.29 27.05
CA GLY A 75 -9.63 1.21 26.23
C GLY A 75 -8.49 0.44 26.91
N GLN A 76 -8.07 0.84 28.11
CA GLN A 76 -6.90 0.31 28.80
C GLN A 76 -7.24 0.08 30.27
N VAL A 77 -6.70 -0.96 30.87
CA VAL A 77 -6.81 -1.22 32.32
C VAL A 77 -5.44 -1.13 32.95
N ARG A 78 -5.35 -0.51 34.12
CA ARG A 78 -4.12 -0.48 34.91
C ARG A 78 -4.14 -1.66 35.87
N ILE A 79 -3.15 -2.53 35.76
CA ILE A 79 -2.95 -3.63 36.69
C ILE A 79 -1.81 -3.21 37.60
N SER A 80 -2.07 -3.18 38.91
CA SER A 80 -1.05 -2.92 39.92
C SER A 80 -0.71 -4.24 40.61
N GLN A 81 0.55 -4.65 40.52
CA GLN A 81 1.10 -5.74 41.31
C GLN A 81 2.33 -5.22 42.06
N GLY A 82 2.17 -5.06 43.37
CA GLY A 82 3.19 -4.43 44.22
C GLY A 82 3.51 -3.01 43.75
N PHE A 83 4.79 -2.75 43.48
CA PHE A 83 5.29 -1.45 43.05
C PHE A 83 5.28 -1.23 41.52
N PHE A 84 4.88 -2.24 40.73
CA PHE A 84 4.75 -2.11 39.28
C PHE A 84 3.31 -1.78 38.88
N GLN A 85 3.14 -0.72 38.09
CA GLN A 85 1.89 -0.41 37.39
C GLN A 85 2.09 -0.69 35.90
N LEU A 86 1.42 -1.75 35.41
CA LEU A 86 1.40 -2.06 33.99
C LEU A 86 0.08 -1.60 33.38
N GLN A 87 0.16 -0.86 32.28
CA GLN A 87 -1.01 -0.54 31.47
C GLN A 87 -1.18 -1.63 30.41
N GLN A 88 -2.34 -2.28 30.41
CA GLN A 88 -2.68 -3.32 29.43
C GLN A 88 -3.94 -2.89 28.66
N THR A 89 -4.02 -3.31 27.40
CA THR A 89 -5.26 -3.20 26.60
C THR A 89 -6.41 -3.88 27.34
N CYS A 90 -7.55 -3.18 27.47
CA CYS A 90 -8.72 -3.73 28.16
C CYS A 90 -9.20 -5.01 27.45
N PRO A 91 -9.30 -6.17 28.15
CA PRO A 91 -9.67 -7.44 27.50
C PRO A 91 -11.13 -7.44 27.03
N LYS A 92 -12.00 -6.64 27.67
CA LYS A 92 -13.44 -6.60 27.37
C LYS A 92 -13.75 -5.84 26.08
N CYS A 93 -13.14 -4.68 25.87
CA CYS A 93 -13.33 -3.88 24.64
C CYS A 93 -12.18 -3.97 23.65
N ARG A 94 -11.12 -4.74 23.97
CA ARG A 94 -9.92 -4.94 23.13
C ARG A 94 -9.28 -3.62 22.66
N GLY A 95 -9.30 -2.59 23.50
CA GLY A 95 -8.74 -1.28 23.18
C GLY A 95 -9.74 -0.27 22.58
N ALA A 96 -10.95 -0.70 22.19
CA ALA A 96 -11.93 0.17 21.58
C ALA A 96 -12.50 1.24 22.53
N GLY A 97 -12.41 1.03 23.85
CA GLY A 97 -13.00 1.94 24.85
C GLY A 97 -14.53 1.88 24.91
N THR A 98 -15.19 1.51 23.82
CA THR A 98 -16.64 1.29 23.75
C THR A 98 -16.97 -0.18 23.47
N ILE A 99 -18.21 -0.56 23.79
CA ILE A 99 -18.75 -1.89 23.48
C ILE A 99 -20.09 -1.68 22.77
N ALA A 100 -20.22 -2.27 21.59
CA ALA A 100 -21.50 -2.42 20.91
C ALA A 100 -22.30 -3.51 21.62
N ARG A 101 -23.38 -3.13 22.33
CA ARG A 101 -24.29 -4.11 22.97
C ARG A 101 -25.01 -4.96 21.92
N ASN A 102 -25.41 -4.31 20.83
CA ASN A 102 -25.95 -4.95 19.64
C ASN A 102 -24.89 -4.81 18.53
N PRO A 103 -24.14 -5.88 18.22
CA PRO A 103 -23.14 -5.83 17.16
C PRO A 103 -23.79 -5.62 15.80
N CYS A 104 -23.09 -4.96 14.89
CA CYS A 104 -23.52 -4.82 13.51
C CYS A 104 -23.54 -6.18 12.80
N ASP A 105 -24.64 -6.51 12.12
CA ASP A 105 -24.81 -7.79 11.42
C ASP A 105 -23.83 -7.96 10.25
N THR A 106 -23.44 -6.87 9.60
CA THR A 106 -22.56 -6.89 8.41
C THR A 106 -21.09 -7.14 8.76
N CYS A 107 -20.61 -6.61 9.89
CA CYS A 107 -19.20 -6.72 10.31
C CYS A 107 -19.00 -7.48 11.63
N PHE A 108 -20.07 -8.00 12.22
CA PHE A 108 -20.08 -8.73 13.49
C PHE A 108 -19.33 -7.99 14.61
N GLY A 109 -19.53 -6.67 14.69
CA GLY A 109 -18.90 -5.82 15.71
C GLY A 109 -17.49 -5.32 15.39
N GLN A 110 -16.90 -5.68 14.24
CA GLN A 110 -15.53 -5.28 13.90
C GLN A 110 -15.39 -3.84 13.40
N GLY A 111 -16.47 -3.22 12.93
CA GLY A 111 -16.46 -1.88 12.33
C GLY A 111 -15.89 -1.81 10.91
N ARG A 112 -15.41 -2.92 10.36
CA ARG A 112 -14.78 -3.01 9.03
C ARG A 112 -15.11 -4.32 8.35
N VAL A 113 -15.07 -4.34 7.02
CA VAL A 113 -15.41 -5.49 6.19
C VAL A 113 -14.39 -5.66 5.07
N ARG A 114 -14.11 -6.91 4.68
CA ARG A 114 -13.21 -7.18 3.56
C ARG A 114 -13.93 -6.88 2.24
N ARG A 115 -13.34 -6.04 1.39
CA ARG A 115 -13.82 -5.76 0.03
C ARG A 115 -12.64 -5.66 -0.92
N THR A 116 -12.86 -6.07 -2.16
CA THR A 116 -11.93 -5.85 -3.26
C THR A 116 -12.24 -4.51 -3.91
N ARG A 117 -11.24 -3.62 -4.00
CA ARG A 117 -11.35 -2.32 -4.68
C ARG A 117 -10.55 -2.35 -5.98
N LYS A 118 -11.16 -1.85 -7.05
CA LYS A 118 -10.50 -1.56 -8.33
C LYS A 118 -9.84 -0.19 -8.23
N LEU A 119 -8.53 -0.13 -8.40
CA LEU A 119 -7.74 1.11 -8.33
C LEU A 119 -7.00 1.31 -9.65
N SER A 120 -6.97 2.55 -10.13
CA SER A 120 -6.19 2.93 -11.31
C SER A 120 -4.83 3.46 -10.86
N VAL A 121 -3.76 2.77 -11.25
CA VAL A 121 -2.38 3.15 -10.95
C VAL A 121 -1.78 3.76 -12.21
N LYS A 122 -1.36 5.02 -12.12
CA LYS A 122 -0.61 5.68 -13.18
C LYS A 122 0.88 5.45 -12.95
N VAL A 123 1.50 4.65 -13.82
CA VAL A 123 2.93 4.38 -13.83
C VAL A 123 3.62 5.44 -14.68
N PRO A 124 4.57 6.22 -14.11
CA PRO A 124 5.32 7.18 -14.89
C PRO A 124 6.29 6.48 -15.85
N PRO A 125 6.65 7.13 -16.97
CA PRO A 125 7.69 6.61 -17.86
C PRO A 125 9.04 6.53 -17.16
N GLY A 126 9.83 5.53 -17.52
CA GLY A 126 11.19 5.32 -17.03
C GLY A 126 11.30 4.58 -15.71
N VAL A 127 10.21 4.06 -15.13
CA VAL A 127 10.27 3.28 -13.89
C VAL A 127 11.13 2.02 -14.06
N ASP A 128 11.70 1.58 -12.95
CA ASP A 128 12.51 0.36 -12.89
C ASP A 128 12.05 -0.59 -11.79
N THR A 129 12.57 -1.81 -11.80
CA THR A 129 12.31 -2.81 -10.78
C THR A 129 12.73 -2.30 -9.41
N GLY A 130 11.80 -2.36 -8.45
CA GLY A 130 11.99 -1.85 -7.09
C GLY A 130 11.45 -0.44 -6.85
N ASP A 131 11.06 0.29 -7.90
CA ASP A 131 10.39 1.57 -7.74
C ASP A 131 9.05 1.42 -7.00
N ARG A 132 8.68 2.44 -6.21
CA ARG A 132 7.49 2.43 -5.37
C ARG A 132 6.57 3.60 -5.64
N ILE A 133 5.34 3.29 -6.02
CA ILE A 133 4.25 4.26 -6.20
C ILE A 133 3.34 4.20 -4.98
N ARG A 134 3.17 5.35 -4.30
CA ARG A 134 2.31 5.45 -3.10
C ARG A 134 0.92 5.98 -3.47
N LEU A 135 -0.11 5.18 -3.16
CA LEU A 135 -1.51 5.57 -3.19
C LEU A 135 -1.99 5.86 -1.76
N ALA A 136 -2.09 7.15 -1.44
CA ALA A 136 -2.43 7.60 -0.09
C ALA A 136 -3.88 7.24 0.30
N GLY A 137 -4.07 6.68 1.50
CA GLY A 137 -5.38 6.29 2.02
C GLY A 137 -5.99 5.03 1.39
N GLU A 138 -5.27 4.38 0.46
CA GLU A 138 -5.73 3.17 -0.21
C GLU A 138 -5.34 1.86 0.51
N GLY A 139 -4.71 1.96 1.69
CA GLY A 139 -4.37 0.81 2.56
C GLY A 139 -5.54 0.32 3.42
N GLU A 140 -5.28 -0.45 4.47
CA GLU A 140 -6.34 -0.98 5.33
C GLU A 140 -7.13 0.13 6.04
N ALA A 141 -8.41 -0.10 6.35
CA ALA A 141 -9.19 0.81 7.18
C ALA A 141 -8.65 0.84 8.63
N GLY A 142 -8.56 2.05 9.19
CA GLY A 142 -8.18 2.26 10.59
C GLY A 142 -9.23 1.74 11.57
N ARG A 143 -8.87 1.70 12.86
CA ARG A 143 -9.77 1.31 13.96
C ARG A 143 -10.08 2.52 14.83
N ASN A 144 -11.27 2.50 15.44
CA ASN A 144 -11.75 3.54 16.35
C ASN A 144 -11.71 4.95 15.73
N GLY A 145 -12.10 5.07 14.45
CA GLY A 145 -12.05 6.35 13.71
C GLY A 145 -10.66 6.76 13.23
N GLY A 146 -9.70 5.82 13.19
CA GLY A 146 -8.37 6.09 12.66
C GLY A 146 -8.35 6.18 11.15
N PRO A 147 -7.43 7.00 10.58
CA PRO A 147 -7.30 7.13 9.14
C PRO A 147 -6.84 5.79 8.53
N PRO A 148 -7.13 5.56 7.24
CA PRO A 148 -6.61 4.41 6.52
C PRO A 148 -5.08 4.42 6.42
N GLY A 149 -4.50 3.25 6.19
CA GLY A 149 -3.13 3.12 5.72
C GLY A 149 -2.99 3.55 4.26
N ASP A 150 -1.79 3.41 3.71
CA ASP A 150 -1.50 3.65 2.29
C ASP A 150 -1.27 2.34 1.55
N LEU A 151 -1.38 2.37 0.22
CA LEU A 151 -1.00 1.27 -0.65
C LEU A 151 0.29 1.63 -1.37
N TYR A 152 1.32 0.80 -1.22
CA TYR A 152 2.58 0.89 -1.95
C TYR A 152 2.57 -0.13 -3.07
N VAL A 153 2.59 0.36 -4.31
CA VAL A 153 2.74 -0.47 -5.50
C VAL A 153 4.23 -0.54 -5.82
N GLU A 154 4.84 -1.70 -5.64
CA GLU A 154 6.23 -1.96 -6.00
C GLU A 154 6.26 -2.51 -7.42
N VAL A 155 7.04 -1.87 -8.29
CA VAL A 155 7.15 -2.24 -9.70
C VAL A 155 8.15 -3.37 -9.87
N HIS A 156 7.80 -4.36 -10.69
CA HIS A 156 8.69 -5.39 -11.16
C HIS A 156 8.64 -5.44 -12.68
N VAL A 157 9.74 -5.09 -13.34
CA VAL A 157 9.82 -5.14 -14.81
C VAL A 157 10.21 -6.54 -15.22
N ARG A 158 9.39 -7.17 -16.06
CA ARG A 158 9.68 -8.51 -16.58
C ARG A 158 10.92 -8.47 -17.47
N GLU A 159 11.71 -9.54 -17.39
CA GLU A 159 12.80 -9.78 -18.32
C GLU A 159 12.27 -9.83 -19.76
N HIS A 160 12.93 -9.10 -20.67
CA HIS A 160 12.53 -9.05 -22.06
C HIS A 160 13.40 -10.03 -22.88
N PRO A 161 12.83 -10.82 -23.80
CA PRO A 161 13.55 -11.89 -24.49
C PRO A 161 14.66 -11.42 -25.44
N ILE A 162 14.63 -10.15 -25.85
CA ILE A 162 15.57 -9.57 -26.83
C ILE A 162 16.39 -8.43 -26.22
N PHE A 163 15.84 -7.76 -25.20
CA PHE A 163 16.40 -6.51 -24.71
C PHE A 163 16.82 -6.68 -23.26
N GLU A 164 18.03 -6.24 -22.96
CA GLU A 164 18.50 -6.06 -21.60
C GLU A 164 18.52 -4.56 -21.30
N ARG A 165 18.00 -4.17 -20.14
CA ARG A 165 17.98 -2.78 -19.69
C ARG A 165 19.00 -2.62 -18.56
N ASP A 166 19.91 -1.67 -18.74
CA ASP A 166 20.84 -1.22 -17.71
C ASP A 166 20.66 0.30 -17.51
N GLY A 167 19.86 0.66 -16.51
CA GLY A 167 19.49 2.05 -16.23
C GLY A 167 18.79 2.72 -17.42
N GLU A 168 19.50 3.66 -18.05
CA GLU A 168 19.03 4.40 -19.23
C GLU A 168 19.41 3.74 -20.56
N HIS A 169 20.20 2.67 -20.53
CA HIS A 169 20.66 1.96 -21.71
C HIS A 169 19.83 0.72 -21.99
N LEU A 170 19.63 0.46 -23.29
CA LEU A 170 18.99 -0.73 -23.79
C LEU A 170 19.94 -1.43 -24.77
N SER A 171 20.28 -2.69 -24.47
CA SER A 171 21.12 -3.54 -25.31
C SER A 171 20.29 -4.68 -25.91
N CYS A 172 20.68 -5.11 -27.11
CA CYS A 172 20.21 -6.36 -27.72
C CYS A 172 21.30 -6.92 -28.61
N GLU A 173 21.33 -8.23 -28.77
CA GLU A 173 22.22 -8.90 -29.71
C GLU A 173 21.50 -9.11 -31.04
N VAL A 174 22.08 -8.59 -32.12
CA VAL A 174 21.55 -8.76 -33.47
C VAL A 174 22.53 -9.58 -34.31
N PRO A 175 22.19 -10.83 -34.66
CA PRO A 175 23.07 -11.66 -35.46
C PRO A 175 23.17 -11.10 -36.90
N ILE A 176 24.39 -10.89 -37.38
CA ILE A 176 24.67 -10.46 -38.76
C ILE A 176 25.45 -11.53 -39.51
N SER A 177 25.23 -11.62 -40.82
CA SER A 177 25.99 -12.56 -41.66
C SER A 177 27.44 -12.11 -41.80
N PHE A 178 28.37 -13.07 -41.95
CA PHE A 178 29.79 -12.76 -42.19
C PHE A 178 30.00 -11.89 -43.44
N ALA A 179 29.20 -12.11 -44.49
CA ALA A 179 29.24 -11.29 -45.70
C ALA A 179 28.88 -9.82 -45.41
N THR A 180 27.85 -9.59 -44.59
CA THR A 180 27.45 -8.24 -44.14
C THR A 180 28.53 -7.58 -43.28
N ALA A 181 29.17 -8.34 -42.37
CA ALA A 181 30.25 -7.80 -41.54
C ALA A 181 31.50 -7.43 -42.36
N ALA A 182 31.87 -8.25 -43.35
CA ALA A 182 33.06 -8.02 -44.17
C ALA A 182 32.86 -6.93 -45.23
N LEU A 183 31.74 -6.95 -45.97
CA LEU A 183 31.50 -6.08 -47.13
C LEU A 183 30.65 -4.85 -46.80
N GLY A 184 30.06 -4.80 -45.61
CA GLY A 184 29.05 -3.82 -45.24
C GLY A 184 27.67 -4.14 -45.81
N GLY A 185 26.65 -3.48 -45.30
CA GLY A 185 25.27 -3.69 -45.69
C GLY A 185 24.28 -2.98 -44.78
N SER A 186 23.06 -3.49 -44.72
CA SER A 186 22.00 -2.99 -43.83
C SER A 186 21.35 -4.15 -43.10
N VAL A 187 20.98 -3.92 -41.84
CA VAL A 187 20.32 -4.91 -40.97
C VAL A 187 19.14 -4.25 -40.28
N GLU A 188 18.03 -4.98 -40.15
CA GLU A 188 16.89 -4.53 -39.36
C GLU A 188 17.13 -4.85 -37.88
N VAL A 189 17.11 -3.82 -37.06
CA VAL A 189 17.31 -3.89 -35.61
C VAL A 189 15.96 -3.65 -34.93
N PRO A 190 15.51 -4.54 -34.04
CA PRO A 190 14.30 -4.30 -33.26
C PRO A 190 14.50 -3.13 -32.29
N THR A 191 13.44 -2.37 -32.06
CA THR A 191 13.35 -1.35 -31.01
C THR A 191 12.09 -1.59 -30.19
N LEU A 192 11.92 -0.88 -29.07
CA LEU A 192 10.71 -1.00 -28.24
C LEU A 192 9.43 -0.56 -28.97
N ASP A 193 9.56 0.24 -30.03
CA ASP A 193 8.43 0.82 -30.79
C ASP A 193 8.34 0.31 -32.24
N GLY A 194 9.23 -0.58 -32.70
CA GLY A 194 9.21 -1.08 -34.06
C GLY A 194 10.56 -1.64 -34.50
N THR A 195 10.95 -1.37 -35.74
CA THR A 195 12.24 -1.76 -36.30
C THR A 195 12.92 -0.56 -36.94
N VAL A 196 14.24 -0.52 -36.88
CA VAL A 196 15.07 0.50 -37.52
C VAL A 196 16.10 -0.19 -38.40
N VAL A 197 16.35 0.36 -39.59
CA VAL A 197 17.40 -0.14 -40.47
C VAL A 197 18.73 0.51 -40.07
N LEU A 198 19.66 -0.32 -39.61
CA LEU A 198 21.02 0.09 -39.27
C LEU A 198 21.97 -0.23 -40.43
N LYS A 199 22.80 0.74 -40.82
CA LYS A 199 23.84 0.54 -41.84
C LYS A 199 25.11 0.03 -41.18
N ILE A 200 25.59 -1.13 -41.61
CA ILE A 200 26.82 -1.76 -41.13
C ILE A 200 27.96 -1.41 -42.08
N PRO A 201 29.06 -0.79 -41.61
CA PRO A 201 30.22 -0.51 -42.45
C PRO A 201 30.95 -1.80 -42.81
N ALA A 202 31.74 -1.75 -43.88
CA ALA A 202 32.66 -2.83 -44.21
C ALA A 202 33.70 -3.00 -43.10
N GLU A 203 34.25 -4.22 -42.97
CA GLU A 203 35.26 -4.56 -41.96
C GLU A 203 34.80 -4.43 -40.49
N THR A 204 33.50 -4.54 -40.23
CA THR A 204 32.94 -4.51 -38.86
C THR A 204 33.44 -5.71 -38.05
N GLN A 205 33.99 -5.43 -36.86
CA GLN A 205 34.49 -6.46 -35.95
C GLN A 205 33.37 -7.06 -35.09
N SER A 206 33.58 -8.28 -34.59
CA SER A 206 32.69 -8.90 -33.60
C SER A 206 32.89 -8.24 -32.23
N GLY A 207 31.80 -7.87 -31.55
CA GLY A 207 31.82 -7.30 -30.21
C GLY A 207 30.60 -6.44 -29.93
#